data_AF-A0A6N7HPE1-F1
#
_entry.id   AF-A0A6N7HPE1-F1
#
_cell.length_a   1.000
_cell.length_b   1.000
_cell.length_c   1.000
_cell.angle_alpha   90.00
_cell.angle_beta   90.00
_cell.angle_gamma   90.00
#
_symmetry.space_group_name_H-M   'P 1'
#
loop_
_entity.id
_entity.type
_entity.pdbx_description
1 polymer ?
#
loop_
_entity_poly.entity_id
_entity_poly.type
_entity_poly.pdbx_seq_one_letter_code
_entity_poly.pdbx_strand_id
1 'polypeptide(L)'
;MNLVEKILARASGRSTVEPGDIVVADVDRMIMHDLSGYLTAKVFDEQVGGQVRYPDRVVMVFDHHFSPATEESADILEANRRWARRQGIHLFDCGNGNIHHVAVRRGLIQPGMIVVGSDSHTPVRGTLGAFAAALGNDSHAGTVLPYGKAWFKVPHTVRVELHGTPPAGTSPRDVALWLAAEIGEGGLVYAAVEFAGPYVKELSIWDRWLFPLICIDIGAKCAFVEPDAVTEAFVRTLPGGRLDLLTRSDGGEAAEVLRFDVGELTPQVACPPTVGNVRPVESVAGKPVQWAELGGHAGGRIEDVRAAAEVLRGRRVHPDVRFNVVPSSREVFTQALREGLVEPTPRGRSDLVPREHGFQPGLQHGRDGRRRDDDLQPRAQLPRPQRQPGGRDVPRVGTLGGRVRGDRGHHRPAGGAAVSELASEPGSQGERVSEPGSQGERVSEPGSQGERVSEPGSQGERAEGRCWKFGDRIPTDRLVKTKYVVAPMAEIVKHVLEDLNPDFPRQVVGVAEPAG
;
A
#
# COMPACT_ATOMS: atom_id res chain seq x y z
N MET A 1 -8.77 25.13 16.51
CA MET A 1 -8.88 23.74 16.03
C MET A 1 -7.90 23.53 14.89
N ASN A 2 -7.27 22.36 14.84
CA ASN A 2 -6.47 21.94 13.68
C ASN A 2 -7.38 21.54 12.50
N LEU A 3 -6.79 21.22 11.34
CA LEU A 3 -7.54 20.88 10.13
C LEU A 3 -8.51 19.70 10.34
N VAL A 4 -8.04 18.62 10.96
CA VAL A 4 -8.82 17.40 11.16
C VAL A 4 -10.00 17.64 12.10
N GLU A 5 -9.77 18.34 13.21
CA GLU A 5 -10.83 18.75 14.13
C GLU A 5 -11.90 19.59 13.43
N LYS A 6 -11.52 20.56 12.60
CA LYS A 6 -12.49 21.39 11.85
C LYS A 6 -13.34 20.55 10.89
N ILE A 7 -12.72 19.62 10.17
CA ILE A 7 -13.43 18.75 9.24
C ILE A 7 -14.41 17.84 10.00
N LEU A 8 -13.96 17.22 11.10
CA LEU A 8 -14.79 16.33 11.92
C LEU A 8 -15.91 17.08 12.65
N ALA A 9 -15.66 18.30 13.16
CA ALA A 9 -16.68 19.15 13.76
C ALA A 9 -17.78 19.47 12.75
N ARG A 10 -17.40 19.99 11.57
CA ARG A 10 -18.35 20.32 10.49
C ARG A 10 -19.18 19.10 10.07
N ALA A 11 -18.53 17.98 9.79
CA ALA A 11 -19.20 16.79 9.27
C ALA A 11 -20.06 16.06 10.32
N SER A 12 -19.86 16.33 11.62
CA SER A 12 -20.69 15.81 12.71
C SER A 12 -21.76 16.79 13.17
N GLY A 13 -21.88 17.96 12.53
CA GLY A 13 -22.82 19.01 12.92
C GLY A 13 -22.47 19.70 14.25
N ARG A 14 -21.23 19.58 14.72
CA ARG A 14 -20.73 20.23 15.94
C ARG A 14 -19.99 21.52 15.58
N SER A 15 -20.03 22.49 16.49
CA SER A 15 -19.24 23.73 16.36
C SER A 15 -17.75 23.50 16.63
N THR A 16 -17.45 22.59 17.55
CA THR A 16 -16.11 22.23 18.01
C THR A 16 -16.05 20.76 18.38
N VAL A 17 -14.85 20.20 18.35
CA VAL A 17 -14.53 18.84 18.82
C VAL A 17 -13.16 18.87 19.48
N GLU A 18 -12.91 17.91 20.37
CA GLU A 18 -11.62 17.73 21.05
C GLU A 18 -11.06 16.32 20.82
N PRO A 19 -9.73 16.12 20.85
CA PRO A 19 -9.15 14.78 20.81
C PRO A 19 -9.76 13.85 21.87
N GLY A 20 -10.14 12.65 21.45
CA GLY A 20 -10.84 11.67 22.30
C GLY A 20 -12.36 11.68 22.14
N ASP A 21 -12.97 12.75 21.62
CA ASP A 21 -14.40 12.78 21.31
C ASP A 21 -14.77 11.65 20.35
N ILE A 22 -15.94 11.03 20.55
CA ILE A 22 -16.56 10.16 19.56
C ILE A 22 -17.60 10.98 18.79
N VAL A 23 -17.42 11.05 17.47
CA VAL A 23 -18.32 11.75 16.54
C VAL A 23 -18.90 10.79 15.51
N VAL A 24 -20.15 11.00 15.12
CA VAL A 24 -20.75 10.38 13.93
C VAL A 24 -20.76 11.43 12.84
N ALA A 25 -20.00 11.20 11.78
CA ALA A 25 -19.76 12.18 10.73
C ALA A 25 -20.33 11.74 9.39
N ASP A 26 -20.82 12.69 8.61
CA ASP A 26 -21.18 12.49 7.21
C ASP A 26 -19.94 12.16 6.37
N VAL A 27 -20.04 11.10 5.59
CA VAL A 27 -18.99 10.66 4.66
C VAL A 27 -19.27 11.30 3.29
N ASP A 28 -18.29 12.04 2.78
CA ASP A 28 -18.36 12.67 1.48
C ASP A 28 -18.01 11.68 0.36
N ARG A 29 -17.06 10.79 0.62
CA ARG A 29 -16.63 9.78 -0.35
C ARG A 29 -16.24 8.45 0.30
N MET A 30 -16.74 7.37 -0.26
CA MET A 30 -16.37 6.00 0.07
C MET A 30 -15.67 5.35 -1.12
N ILE A 31 -14.53 4.70 -0.89
CA ILE A 31 -13.70 4.14 -1.96
C ILE A 31 -13.31 2.70 -1.64
N MET A 32 -13.49 1.80 -2.60
CA MET A 32 -13.19 0.37 -2.44
C MET A 32 -12.47 -0.19 -3.67
N HIS A 33 -11.56 -1.13 -3.45
CA HIS A 33 -10.97 -1.93 -4.54
C HIS A 33 -11.82 -3.18 -4.77
N ASP A 34 -11.55 -3.93 -5.83
CA ASP A 34 -12.24 -5.17 -6.20
C ASP A 34 -12.36 -6.21 -5.07
N LEU A 35 -11.26 -6.53 -4.38
CA LEU A 35 -11.25 -7.53 -3.30
C LEU A 35 -12.18 -7.12 -2.14
N SER A 36 -11.97 -5.94 -1.58
CA SER A 36 -12.81 -5.45 -0.48
C SER A 36 -14.24 -5.18 -0.94
N GLY A 37 -14.40 -4.63 -2.14
CA GLY A 37 -15.71 -4.32 -2.72
C GLY A 37 -16.62 -5.54 -2.77
N TYR A 38 -16.06 -6.69 -3.12
CA TYR A 38 -16.78 -7.96 -3.11
C TYR A 38 -17.22 -8.38 -1.71
N LEU A 39 -16.34 -8.29 -0.72
CA LEU A 39 -16.65 -8.63 0.67
C LEU A 39 -17.67 -7.67 1.29
N THR A 40 -17.48 -6.36 1.11
CA THR A 40 -18.42 -5.34 1.56
C THR A 40 -19.78 -5.53 0.91
N ALA A 41 -19.84 -5.80 -0.39
CA ALA A 41 -21.07 -6.08 -1.12
C ALA A 41 -21.81 -7.29 -0.54
N LYS A 42 -21.08 -8.39 -0.28
CA LYS A 42 -21.62 -9.61 0.31
C LYS A 42 -22.21 -9.35 1.70
N VAL A 43 -21.44 -8.72 2.59
CA VAL A 43 -21.92 -8.38 3.95
C VAL A 43 -23.13 -7.45 3.88
N PHE A 44 -23.10 -6.44 3.01
CA PHE A 44 -24.23 -5.54 2.83
C PHE A 44 -25.48 -6.27 2.37
N ASP A 45 -25.40 -7.10 1.31
CA ASP A 45 -26.55 -7.82 0.79
C ASP A 45 -27.11 -8.86 1.78
N GLU A 46 -26.24 -9.58 2.51
CA GLU A 46 -26.64 -10.66 3.43
C GLU A 46 -27.13 -10.15 4.79
N GLN A 47 -26.50 -9.12 5.36
CA GLN A 47 -26.71 -8.71 6.75
C GLN A 47 -27.51 -7.40 6.89
N VAL A 48 -27.46 -6.51 5.90
CA VAL A 48 -28.08 -5.19 5.96
C VAL A 48 -29.27 -5.09 5.01
N GLY A 49 -29.08 -5.50 3.77
CA GLY A 49 -30.06 -5.45 2.69
C GLY A 49 -30.37 -4.04 2.19
N GLY A 50 -31.15 -3.97 1.11
CA GLY A 50 -31.67 -2.71 0.56
C GLY A 50 -30.81 -2.08 -0.54
N GLN A 51 -30.92 -0.76 -0.65
CA GLN A 51 -30.21 0.05 -1.65
C GLN A 51 -29.16 0.93 -0.95
N VAL A 52 -28.01 1.12 -1.60
CA VAL A 52 -27.01 2.10 -1.15
C VAL A 52 -27.65 3.48 -1.12
N ARG A 53 -27.57 4.17 0.03
CA ARG A 53 -28.29 5.42 0.26
C ARG A 53 -27.81 6.58 -0.62
N TYR A 54 -26.50 6.68 -0.82
CA TYR A 54 -25.85 7.73 -1.62
C TYR A 54 -24.89 7.09 -2.63
N PRO A 55 -25.40 6.44 -3.69
CA PRO A 55 -24.57 5.66 -4.59
C PRO A 55 -23.58 6.53 -5.39
N ASP A 56 -23.93 7.80 -5.61
CA ASP A 56 -23.07 8.83 -6.18
C ASP A 56 -21.84 9.14 -5.32
N ARG A 57 -21.83 8.75 -4.03
CA ARG A 57 -20.69 8.92 -3.10
C ARG A 57 -19.80 7.67 -3.00
N VAL A 58 -20.17 6.56 -3.64
CA VAL A 58 -19.44 5.30 -3.56
C VAL A 58 -18.69 5.04 -4.86
N VAL A 59 -17.40 4.72 -4.74
CA VAL A 59 -16.50 4.49 -5.87
C VAL A 59 -15.79 3.16 -5.69
N MET A 60 -15.91 2.30 -6.68
CA MET A 60 -15.17 1.05 -6.79
C MET A 60 -14.13 1.16 -7.90
N VAL A 61 -12.90 0.70 -7.66
CA VAL A 61 -11.81 0.68 -8.66
C VAL A 61 -11.23 -0.73 -8.74
N PHE A 62 -11.06 -1.26 -9.95
CA PHE A 62 -10.42 -2.57 -10.16
C PHE A 62 -8.93 -2.40 -10.46
N ASP A 63 -8.11 -2.64 -9.44
CA ASP A 63 -6.65 -2.52 -9.53
C ASP A 63 -5.86 -3.70 -8.94
N HIS A 64 -6.45 -4.59 -8.14
CA HIS A 64 -5.74 -5.76 -7.60
C HIS A 64 -5.82 -6.99 -8.52
N HIS A 65 -6.95 -7.22 -9.19
CA HIS A 65 -7.18 -8.34 -10.11
C HIS A 65 -7.36 -7.92 -11.58
N PHE A 66 -6.78 -6.79 -12.00
CA PHE A 66 -7.06 -6.18 -13.32
C PHE A 66 -6.81 -7.10 -14.54
N SER A 67 -6.04 -8.19 -14.37
CA SER A 67 -5.92 -9.31 -15.31
C SER A 67 -5.98 -10.64 -14.52
N PRO A 68 -7.17 -11.17 -14.22
CA PRO A 68 -7.32 -12.27 -13.27
C PRO A 68 -6.67 -13.54 -13.82
N ALA A 69 -5.77 -14.13 -13.03
CA ALA A 69 -5.08 -15.38 -13.39
C ALA A 69 -5.92 -16.63 -13.09
N THR A 70 -7.02 -16.49 -12.35
CA THR A 70 -7.91 -17.58 -11.90
C THR A 70 -9.37 -17.24 -12.21
N GLU A 71 -10.20 -18.29 -12.31
CA GLU A 71 -11.65 -18.17 -12.47
C GLU A 71 -12.29 -17.44 -11.28
N GLU A 72 -11.85 -17.75 -10.07
CA GLU A 72 -12.31 -17.09 -8.83
C GLU A 72 -12.08 -15.58 -8.87
N SER A 73 -10.88 -15.12 -9.25
CA SER A 73 -10.61 -13.67 -9.38
C SER A 73 -11.47 -13.04 -10.48
N ALA A 74 -11.77 -13.77 -11.56
CA ALA A 74 -12.66 -13.27 -12.61
C ALA A 74 -14.13 -13.18 -12.15
N ASP A 75 -14.59 -14.14 -11.36
CA ASP A 75 -15.93 -14.17 -10.77
C ASP A 75 -16.13 -13.02 -9.78
N ILE A 76 -15.12 -12.70 -8.98
CA ILE A 76 -15.10 -11.53 -8.08
C ILE A 76 -15.36 -10.25 -8.89
N LEU A 77 -14.65 -10.05 -10.00
CA LEU A 77 -14.84 -8.87 -10.85
C LEU A 77 -16.26 -8.82 -11.45
N GLU A 78 -16.79 -9.95 -11.93
CA GLU A 78 -18.14 -9.97 -12.50
C GLU A 78 -19.24 -9.79 -11.45
N ALA A 79 -19.06 -10.33 -10.25
CA ALA A 79 -19.95 -10.10 -9.11
C ALA A 79 -19.98 -8.60 -8.75
N ASN A 80 -18.81 -7.97 -8.68
CA ASN A 80 -18.68 -6.53 -8.43
C ASN A 80 -19.31 -5.68 -9.54
N ARG A 81 -19.13 -6.03 -10.82
CA ARG A 81 -19.79 -5.33 -11.94
C ARG A 81 -21.32 -5.40 -11.82
N ARG A 82 -21.86 -6.57 -11.49
CA ARG A 82 -23.30 -6.77 -11.28
C ARG A 82 -23.80 -5.97 -10.09
N TRP A 83 -23.06 -6.00 -8.98
CA TRP A 83 -23.39 -5.25 -7.78
C TRP A 83 -23.38 -3.75 -8.02
N ALA A 84 -22.32 -3.22 -8.66
CA ALA A 84 -22.19 -1.82 -9.00
C ALA A 84 -23.32 -1.33 -9.90
N ARG A 85 -23.67 -2.10 -10.94
CA ARG A 85 -24.83 -1.82 -11.81
C ARG A 85 -26.15 -1.81 -11.03
N ARG A 86 -26.35 -2.76 -10.12
CA ARG A 86 -27.58 -2.88 -9.33
C ARG A 86 -27.74 -1.75 -8.33
N GLN A 87 -26.67 -1.36 -7.64
CA GLN A 87 -26.67 -0.30 -6.63
C GLN A 87 -26.47 1.10 -7.22
N GLY A 88 -26.11 1.21 -8.51
CA GLY A 88 -25.90 2.49 -9.19
C GLY A 88 -24.63 3.24 -8.76
N ILE A 89 -23.63 2.56 -8.21
CA ILE A 89 -22.39 3.19 -7.72
C ILE A 89 -21.39 3.44 -8.87
N HIS A 90 -20.40 4.31 -8.64
CA HIS A 90 -19.32 4.53 -9.61
C HIS A 90 -18.37 3.32 -9.64
N LEU A 91 -18.11 2.80 -10.84
CA LEU A 91 -17.12 1.74 -11.06
C LEU A 91 -16.10 2.16 -12.11
N PHE A 92 -14.82 2.11 -11.75
CA PHE A 92 -13.70 2.17 -12.67
C PHE A 92 -13.15 0.76 -12.88
N ASP A 93 -13.50 0.17 -14.03
CA ASP A 93 -13.10 -1.19 -14.40
C ASP A 93 -11.59 -1.31 -14.64
N CYS A 94 -11.13 -2.52 -14.99
CA CYS A 94 -9.72 -2.84 -15.20
C CYS A 94 -9.04 -1.87 -16.17
N GLY A 95 -7.79 -1.51 -15.86
CA GLY A 95 -6.94 -0.69 -16.72
C GLY A 95 -7.14 0.83 -16.57
N ASN A 96 -7.92 1.28 -15.57
CA ASN A 96 -8.01 2.71 -15.24
C ASN A 96 -6.78 3.21 -14.45
N GLY A 97 -6.21 2.38 -13.58
CA GLY A 97 -5.11 2.75 -12.69
C GLY A 97 -5.34 2.28 -11.25
N ASN A 98 -4.41 2.63 -10.36
CA ASN A 98 -4.58 2.36 -8.93
C ASN A 98 -5.66 3.26 -8.31
N ILE A 99 -6.33 2.72 -7.30
CA ILE A 99 -7.48 3.31 -6.62
C ILE A 99 -7.23 4.72 -6.06
N HIS A 100 -6.00 4.96 -5.59
CA HIS A 100 -5.64 6.24 -4.98
C HIS A 100 -5.49 7.35 -6.05
N HIS A 101 -4.80 7.05 -7.15
CA HIS A 101 -4.62 8.00 -8.25
C HIS A 101 -5.91 8.23 -9.02
N VAL A 102 -6.64 7.16 -9.37
CA VAL A 102 -7.87 7.26 -10.16
C VAL A 102 -8.89 8.15 -9.46
N ALA A 103 -9.12 7.94 -8.16
CA ALA A 103 -10.09 8.73 -7.41
C ALA A 103 -9.74 10.23 -7.40
N VAL A 104 -8.46 10.58 -7.21
CA VAL A 104 -8.02 11.99 -7.20
C VAL A 104 -8.06 12.60 -8.59
N ARG A 105 -7.49 11.93 -9.61
CA ARG A 105 -7.43 12.44 -10.99
C ARG A 105 -8.80 12.62 -11.63
N ARG A 106 -9.80 11.83 -11.20
CA ARG A 106 -11.21 11.97 -11.62
C ARG A 106 -11.95 13.09 -10.89
N GLY A 107 -11.31 13.80 -9.96
CA GLY A 107 -11.92 14.89 -9.19
C GLY A 107 -12.91 14.42 -8.13
N LEU A 108 -12.91 13.12 -7.79
CA LEU A 108 -13.82 12.54 -6.81
C LEU A 108 -13.43 12.87 -5.37
N ILE A 109 -12.19 13.31 -5.17
CA ILE A 109 -11.62 13.75 -3.91
C ILE A 109 -11.37 15.24 -3.99
N GLN A 110 -11.88 15.97 -3.01
CA GLN A 110 -11.73 17.41 -2.86
C GLN A 110 -11.19 17.74 -1.47
N PRO A 111 -10.55 18.91 -1.29
CA PRO A 111 -10.14 19.37 0.03
C PRO A 111 -11.28 19.41 1.03
N GLY A 112 -10.97 19.22 2.31
CA GLY A 112 -11.94 19.29 3.40
C GLY A 112 -12.97 18.15 3.43
N MET A 113 -12.94 17.19 2.50
CA MET A 113 -13.84 16.02 2.53
C MET A 113 -13.51 15.06 3.66
N ILE A 114 -14.52 14.31 4.12
CA ILE A 114 -14.33 13.02 4.80
C ILE A 114 -14.33 11.90 3.78
N VAL A 115 -13.19 11.22 3.66
CA VAL A 115 -13.01 10.07 2.78
C VAL A 115 -12.76 8.82 3.60
N VAL A 116 -13.55 7.80 3.36
CA VAL A 116 -13.33 6.46 3.92
C VAL A 116 -13.03 5.48 2.82
N GLY A 117 -12.20 4.48 3.11
CA GLY A 117 -11.85 3.50 2.12
C GLY A 117 -11.39 2.20 2.72
N SER A 118 -11.39 1.17 1.89
CA SER A 118 -11.10 -0.20 2.33
C SER A 118 -9.63 -0.55 2.29
N ASP A 119 -8.85 0.30 1.63
CA ASP A 119 -7.40 0.16 1.52
C ASP A 119 -6.71 0.90 2.67
N SER A 120 -5.65 0.32 3.21
CA SER A 120 -4.90 0.87 4.35
C SER A 120 -4.23 2.21 4.05
N HIS A 121 -3.87 2.47 2.80
CA HIS A 121 -3.31 3.72 2.29
C HIS A 121 -4.40 4.74 1.93
N THR A 122 -5.65 4.52 2.32
CA THR A 122 -6.71 5.53 2.19
C THR A 122 -6.30 6.93 2.68
N PRO A 123 -5.59 7.07 3.83
CA PRO A 123 -5.10 8.34 4.35
C PRO A 123 -4.28 9.21 3.39
N VAL A 124 -3.74 8.64 2.31
CA VAL A 124 -2.93 9.38 1.34
C VAL A 124 -3.63 10.62 0.75
N ARG A 125 -4.97 10.63 0.78
CA ARG A 125 -5.82 11.73 0.32
C ARG A 125 -5.75 12.97 1.21
N GLY A 126 -5.17 12.87 2.41
CA GLY A 126 -4.83 14.02 3.24
C GLY A 126 -3.77 14.94 2.61
N THR A 127 -3.12 14.51 1.53
CA THR A 127 -2.30 15.38 0.67
C THR A 127 -3.10 16.57 0.11
N LEU A 128 -4.41 16.41 -0.09
CA LEU A 128 -5.32 17.47 -0.53
C LEU A 128 -5.99 18.21 0.65
N GLY A 129 -5.61 17.92 1.89
CA GLY A 129 -6.27 18.41 3.10
C GLY A 129 -7.66 17.84 3.31
N ALA A 130 -7.92 16.61 2.86
CA ALA A 130 -9.09 15.83 3.27
C ALA A 130 -8.79 15.06 4.57
N PHE A 131 -9.81 14.83 5.39
CA PHE A 131 -9.70 13.80 6.43
C PHE A 131 -9.97 12.45 5.77
N ALA A 132 -8.95 11.59 5.73
CA ALA A 132 -9.05 10.30 5.07
C ALA A 132 -8.62 9.17 6.02
N ALA A 133 -9.43 8.11 6.11
CA ALA A 133 -9.17 6.99 7.00
C ALA A 133 -9.59 5.66 6.37
N ALA A 134 -8.81 4.61 6.64
CA ALA A 134 -9.20 3.25 6.31
C ALA A 134 -10.27 2.74 7.31
N LEU A 135 -11.28 2.02 6.80
CA LEU A 135 -12.31 1.34 7.58
C LEU A 135 -12.46 -0.11 7.10
N GLY A 136 -12.88 -0.99 8.02
CA GLY A 136 -13.16 -2.38 7.69
C GLY A 136 -14.45 -2.54 6.87
N ASN A 137 -14.54 -3.66 6.14
CA ASN A 137 -15.65 -3.99 5.25
C ASN A 137 -17.03 -3.98 5.95
N ASP A 138 -17.08 -4.37 7.22
CA ASP A 138 -18.31 -4.39 8.00
C ASP A 138 -18.74 -2.97 8.41
N SER A 139 -17.79 -2.09 8.70
CA SER A 139 -18.08 -0.68 8.97
C SER A 139 -18.65 -0.01 7.72
N HIS A 140 -18.07 -0.30 6.57
CA HIS A 140 -18.60 0.10 5.27
C HIS A 140 -20.03 -0.37 5.04
N ALA A 141 -20.29 -1.67 5.20
CA ALA A 141 -21.60 -2.28 4.99
C ALA A 141 -22.63 -1.79 6.02
N GLY A 142 -22.28 -1.73 7.30
CA GLY A 142 -23.22 -1.42 8.39
C GLY A 142 -23.47 0.07 8.61
N THR A 143 -22.54 0.95 8.22
CA THR A 143 -22.66 2.39 8.51
C THR A 143 -22.67 3.27 7.26
N VAL A 144 -21.70 3.07 6.36
CA VAL A 144 -21.49 3.99 5.24
C VAL A 144 -22.51 3.76 4.13
N LEU A 145 -22.71 2.53 3.67
CA LEU A 145 -23.66 2.20 2.61
C LEU A 145 -25.13 2.53 2.97
N PRO A 146 -25.66 2.18 4.17
CA PRO A 146 -27.05 2.43 4.52
C PRO A 146 -27.32 3.87 5.01
N TYR A 147 -26.34 4.55 5.59
CA TYR A 147 -26.56 5.87 6.22
C TYR A 147 -25.72 7.01 5.65
N GLY A 148 -24.67 6.72 4.90
CA GLY A 148 -23.68 7.72 4.46
C GLY A 148 -22.85 8.29 5.61
N LYS A 149 -22.70 7.54 6.70
CA LYS A 149 -22.06 8.00 7.93
C LYS A 149 -21.02 7.00 8.42
N ALA A 150 -20.03 7.50 9.14
CA ALA A 150 -19.07 6.70 9.89
C ALA A 150 -18.82 7.37 11.24
N TRP A 151 -18.42 6.59 12.25
CA TRP A 151 -18.03 7.14 13.54
C TRP A 151 -16.51 7.17 13.67
N PHE A 152 -16.00 8.21 14.31
CA PHE A 152 -14.58 8.43 14.52
C PHE A 152 -14.34 8.85 15.96
N LYS A 153 -13.29 8.28 16.56
CA LYS A 153 -12.62 8.92 17.69
C LYS A 153 -11.73 10.02 17.14
N VAL A 154 -11.95 11.26 17.56
CA VAL A 154 -11.13 12.40 17.14
C VAL A 154 -9.69 12.15 17.58
N PRO A 155 -8.72 12.07 16.66
CA PRO A 155 -7.34 11.78 17.00
C PRO A 155 -6.66 13.02 17.59
N HIS A 156 -5.65 12.82 18.43
CA HIS A 156 -4.71 13.90 18.78
C HIS A 156 -3.76 14.13 17.59
N THR A 157 -3.30 15.37 17.42
CA THR A 157 -2.43 15.73 16.30
C THR A 157 -0.96 15.71 16.71
N VAL A 158 -0.14 15.05 15.91
CA VAL A 158 1.34 15.08 15.97
C VAL A 158 1.83 15.80 14.72
N ARG A 159 2.59 16.88 14.89
CA ARG A 159 3.21 17.61 13.78
C ARG A 159 4.61 17.10 13.53
N VAL A 160 4.91 16.74 12.29
CA VAL A 160 6.24 16.32 11.83
C VAL A 160 6.82 17.42 10.95
N GLU A 161 7.81 18.14 11.46
CA GLU A 161 8.47 19.24 10.76
C GLU A 161 9.78 18.76 10.10
N LEU A 162 9.84 18.83 8.77
CA LEU A 162 11.01 18.44 7.98
C LEU A 162 11.77 19.67 7.48
N HIS A 163 13.09 19.68 7.73
CA HIS A 163 14.01 20.77 7.39
C HIS A 163 15.22 20.25 6.61
N GLY A 164 15.95 21.16 5.98
CA GLY A 164 17.15 20.83 5.19
C GLY A 164 16.81 20.50 3.73
N THR A 165 17.85 20.45 2.90
CA THR A 165 17.76 20.10 1.49
C THR A 165 18.69 18.91 1.26
N PRO A 166 18.16 17.71 0.99
CA PRO A 166 18.98 16.53 0.75
C PRO A 166 19.93 16.72 -0.44
N PRO A 167 21.08 16.02 -0.47
CA PRO A 167 21.97 16.01 -1.62
C PRO A 167 21.26 15.50 -2.89
N ALA A 168 21.80 15.93 -4.04
CA ALA A 168 21.31 15.46 -5.34
C ALA A 168 21.35 13.93 -5.44
N GLY A 169 20.29 13.34 -5.98
CA GLY A 169 20.09 11.89 -6.06
C GLY A 169 19.13 11.36 -4.98
N THR A 170 18.98 12.07 -3.86
CA THR A 170 17.96 11.76 -2.84
C THR A 170 16.62 12.35 -3.26
N SER A 171 15.60 11.52 -3.30
CA SER A 171 14.23 11.86 -3.67
C SER A 171 13.32 12.01 -2.45
N PRO A 172 12.14 12.64 -2.61
CA PRO A 172 11.12 12.66 -1.55
C PRO A 172 10.67 11.27 -1.10
N ARG A 173 10.81 10.23 -1.93
CA ARG A 173 10.53 8.84 -1.55
C ARG A 173 11.56 8.35 -0.53
N ASP A 174 12.83 8.68 -0.72
CA ASP A 174 13.89 8.32 0.21
C ASP A 174 13.66 8.97 1.58
N VAL A 175 13.21 10.24 1.59
CA VAL A 175 12.82 10.94 2.82
C VAL A 175 11.64 10.27 3.51
N ALA A 176 10.57 9.95 2.78
CA ALA A 176 9.39 9.31 3.36
C ALA A 176 9.71 7.92 3.94
N LEU A 177 10.50 7.10 3.22
CA LEU A 177 10.96 5.80 3.70
C LEU A 177 11.80 5.94 4.97
N TRP A 178 12.82 6.80 4.93
CA TRP A 178 13.66 7.08 6.11
C TRP A 178 12.82 7.52 7.31
N LEU A 179 11.88 8.44 7.09
CA LEU A 179 11.01 8.96 8.14
C LEU A 179 10.13 7.87 8.77
N ALA A 180 9.62 6.93 7.97
CA ALA A 180 8.86 5.78 8.49
C ALA A 180 9.74 4.90 9.41
N ALA A 181 11.02 4.72 9.10
CA ALA A 181 11.96 3.99 9.95
C ALA A 181 12.36 4.77 11.21
N GLU A 182 12.56 6.09 11.12
CA GLU A 182 12.91 6.93 12.27
C GLU A 182 11.76 7.05 13.28
N ILE A 183 10.53 7.20 12.80
CA ILE A 183 9.34 7.17 13.66
C ILE A 183 9.08 5.76 14.19
N GLY A 184 9.35 4.76 13.34
CA GLY A 184 9.15 3.34 13.65
C GLY A 184 7.73 2.86 13.38
N GLU A 185 7.62 1.55 13.12
CA GLU A 185 6.34 0.90 12.85
C GLU A 185 5.41 0.98 14.06
N GLY A 186 4.23 1.57 13.85
CA GLY A 186 3.29 1.83 14.94
C GLY A 186 3.76 2.88 15.96
N GLY A 187 4.72 3.73 15.61
CA GLY A 187 5.22 4.80 16.50
C GLY A 187 4.17 5.85 16.87
N LEU A 188 3.18 6.08 16.00
CA LEU A 188 2.16 7.12 16.15
C LEU A 188 0.73 6.55 16.12
N VAL A 189 0.52 5.44 16.82
CA VAL A 189 -0.77 4.75 16.87
C VAL A 189 -1.94 5.69 17.19
N TYR A 190 -2.94 5.68 16.31
CA TYR A 190 -4.15 6.51 16.38
C TYR A 190 -3.97 8.04 16.27
N ALA A 191 -2.76 8.56 16.02
CA ALA A 191 -2.56 9.99 15.82
C ALA A 191 -3.11 10.49 14.47
N ALA A 192 -3.39 11.78 14.37
CA ALA A 192 -3.44 12.52 13.11
C ALA A 192 -2.06 13.15 12.87
N VAL A 193 -1.40 12.78 11.77
CA VAL A 193 -0.04 13.28 11.49
C VAL A 193 -0.09 14.44 10.51
N GLU A 194 0.34 15.62 10.97
CA GLU A 194 0.52 16.80 10.13
C GLU A 194 1.96 16.85 9.63
N PHE A 195 2.18 16.63 8.34
CA PHE A 195 3.49 16.81 7.73
C PHE A 195 3.69 18.27 7.31
N ALA A 196 4.72 18.89 7.89
CA ALA A 196 4.99 20.31 7.80
C ALA A 196 6.49 20.60 7.67
N GLY A 197 6.86 21.89 7.77
CA GLY A 197 8.24 22.35 7.67
C GLY A 197 8.65 22.81 6.26
N PRO A 198 9.81 23.49 6.14
CA PRO A 198 10.28 24.05 4.87
C PRO A 198 10.41 23.01 3.76
N TYR A 199 10.92 21.82 4.07
CA TYR A 199 11.11 20.76 3.07
C TYR A 199 9.78 20.38 2.39
N VAL A 200 8.73 20.09 3.19
CA VAL A 200 7.40 19.72 2.66
C VAL A 200 6.76 20.85 1.86
N LYS A 201 6.96 22.12 2.26
CA LYS A 201 6.40 23.29 1.56
C LYS A 201 6.91 23.44 0.14
N GLU A 202 8.17 23.10 -0.10
CA GLU A 202 8.80 23.20 -1.43
C GLU A 202 8.40 22.08 -2.40
N LEU A 203 7.82 20.98 -1.87
CA LEU A 203 7.44 19.83 -2.68
C LEU A 203 6.25 20.10 -3.59
N SER A 204 6.27 19.45 -4.75
CA SER A 204 5.09 19.31 -5.61
C SER A 204 4.00 18.53 -4.88
N ILE A 205 2.75 18.68 -5.31
CA ILE A 205 1.61 17.96 -4.70
C ILE A 205 1.80 16.44 -4.74
N TRP A 206 2.42 15.91 -5.80
CA TRP A 206 2.66 14.49 -5.93
C TRP A 206 3.81 14.02 -5.05
N ASP A 207 4.78 14.86 -4.72
CA ASP A 207 5.84 14.49 -3.79
C ASP A 207 5.37 14.59 -2.34
N ARG A 208 4.48 15.54 -2.03
CA ARG A 208 3.74 15.58 -0.75
C ARG A 208 2.94 14.31 -0.51
N TRP A 209 2.44 13.68 -1.58
CA TRP A 209 1.70 12.41 -1.53
C TRP A 209 2.40 11.31 -0.75
N LEU A 210 3.73 11.26 -0.84
CA LEU A 210 4.54 10.21 -0.23
C LEU A 210 4.51 10.26 1.30
N PHE A 211 4.13 11.38 1.90
CA PHE A 211 4.11 11.54 3.36
C PHE A 211 2.79 11.03 3.97
N PRO A 212 1.59 11.49 3.55
CA PRO A 212 0.36 10.83 4.00
C PRO A 212 0.23 9.36 3.56
N LEU A 213 1.01 8.93 2.57
CA LEU A 213 1.08 7.53 2.16
C LEU A 213 1.64 6.63 3.27
N ILE A 214 2.73 7.04 3.94
CA ILE A 214 3.35 6.27 5.04
C ILE A 214 2.53 6.27 6.35
N CYS A 215 1.34 6.87 6.35
CA CYS A 215 0.46 6.98 7.51
C CYS A 215 0.23 5.63 8.19
N ILE A 216 -0.01 4.58 7.39
CA ILE A 216 -0.26 3.24 7.94
C ILE A 216 1.01 2.64 8.53
N ASP A 217 2.16 2.85 7.88
CA ASP A 217 3.44 2.27 8.32
C ASP A 217 3.82 2.74 9.73
N ILE A 218 3.54 4.01 10.04
CA ILE A 218 3.76 4.59 11.38
C ILE A 218 2.57 4.40 12.34
N GLY A 219 1.53 3.68 11.94
CA GLY A 219 0.34 3.35 12.74
C GLY A 219 -0.67 4.49 12.94
N ALA A 220 -0.49 5.61 12.25
CA ALA A 220 -1.37 6.77 12.38
C ALA A 220 -2.78 6.49 11.84
N LYS A 221 -3.79 7.16 12.42
CA LYS A 221 -5.19 7.02 11.98
C LYS A 221 -5.44 7.74 10.65
N CYS A 222 -4.83 8.90 10.50
CA CYS A 222 -4.86 9.70 9.29
C CYS A 222 -3.60 10.57 9.25
N ALA A 223 -3.28 11.08 8.07
CA ALA A 223 -2.18 12.02 7.91
C ALA A 223 -2.52 13.04 6.84
N PHE A 224 -1.95 14.24 6.91
CA PHE A 224 -2.27 15.33 6.01
C PHE A 224 -1.10 16.30 5.84
N VAL A 225 -1.16 17.06 4.75
CA VAL A 225 -0.41 18.30 4.57
C VAL A 225 -1.43 19.43 4.54
N GLU A 226 -1.17 20.49 5.31
CA GLU A 226 -2.09 21.62 5.34
C GLU A 226 -2.21 22.26 3.94
N PRO A 227 -3.44 22.48 3.41
CA PRO A 227 -3.61 23.05 2.08
C PRO A 227 -2.99 24.44 1.93
N ASP A 228 -2.17 24.63 0.90
CA ASP A 228 -1.55 25.90 0.56
C ASP A 228 -1.74 26.24 -0.93
N ALA A 229 -0.96 27.20 -1.45
CA ALA A 229 -1.02 27.61 -2.85
C ALA A 229 -0.70 26.47 -3.84
N VAL A 230 0.13 25.48 -3.46
CA VAL A 230 0.42 24.31 -4.29
C VAL A 230 -0.79 23.40 -4.36
N THR A 231 -1.46 23.18 -3.23
CA THR A 231 -2.72 22.42 -3.18
C THR A 231 -3.81 23.13 -3.98
N GLU A 232 -3.95 24.45 -3.83
CA GLU A 232 -4.89 25.28 -4.62
C GLU A 232 -4.65 25.14 -6.12
N ALA A 233 -3.40 25.28 -6.56
CA ALA A 233 -3.03 25.15 -7.97
C ALA A 233 -3.37 23.77 -8.51
N PHE A 234 -3.10 22.70 -7.75
CA PHE A 234 -3.44 21.34 -8.16
C PHE A 234 -4.94 21.10 -8.24
N VAL A 235 -5.72 21.56 -7.26
CA VAL A 235 -7.18 21.40 -7.25
C VAL A 235 -7.82 22.04 -8.48
N ARG A 236 -7.30 23.19 -8.94
CA ARG A 236 -7.77 23.83 -10.19
C ARG A 236 -7.58 22.96 -11.44
N THR A 237 -6.64 22.01 -11.41
CA THR A 237 -6.41 21.08 -12.53
C THR A 237 -7.36 19.88 -12.52
N LEU A 238 -8.04 19.63 -11.40
CA LEU A 238 -8.94 18.49 -11.27
C LEU A 238 -10.29 18.79 -11.93
N PRO A 239 -10.92 17.78 -12.57
CA PRO A 239 -12.30 17.89 -13.01
C PRO A 239 -13.20 18.30 -11.84
N GLY A 240 -13.89 19.43 -11.98
CA GLY A 240 -14.80 19.94 -10.92
C GLY A 240 -14.10 20.41 -9.64
N GLY A 241 -12.82 20.79 -9.69
CA GLY A 241 -12.05 21.27 -8.52
C GLY A 241 -12.77 22.37 -7.72
N ARG A 242 -12.90 22.15 -6.39
CA ARG A 242 -13.66 23.00 -5.46
C ARG A 242 -12.74 23.71 -4.47
N LEU A 243 -12.34 24.93 -4.79
CA LEU A 243 -11.51 25.75 -3.89
C LEU A 243 -12.28 26.29 -2.68
N ASP A 244 -13.59 26.40 -2.78
CA ASP A 244 -14.47 26.83 -1.69
C ASP A 244 -14.52 25.83 -0.53
N LEU A 245 -14.07 24.58 -0.75
CA LEU A 245 -13.96 23.55 0.29
C LEU A 245 -12.60 23.54 0.99
N LEU A 246 -11.63 24.34 0.52
CA LEU A 246 -10.32 24.44 1.17
C LEU A 246 -10.48 24.91 2.60
N THR A 247 -10.01 24.07 3.51
CA THR A 247 -10.01 24.34 4.94
C THR A 247 -8.57 24.40 5.41
N ARG A 248 -8.29 25.32 6.33
CA ARG A 248 -7.00 25.47 7.03
C ARG A 248 -7.22 25.46 8.53
N SER A 249 -6.17 25.16 9.27
CA SER A 249 -6.11 25.27 10.73
C SER A 249 -6.37 26.72 11.16
N ASP A 250 -7.06 26.90 12.29
CA ASP A 250 -7.23 28.22 12.92
C ASP A 250 -6.11 28.47 13.95
N GLY A 251 -4.90 27.92 13.71
CA GLY A 251 -3.81 27.94 14.67
C GLY A 251 -3.97 26.91 15.80
N GLY A 252 -4.64 25.77 15.54
CA GLY A 252 -4.68 24.67 16.51
C GLY A 252 -3.27 24.16 16.84
N GLU A 253 -2.96 24.03 18.13
CA GLU A 253 -1.70 23.47 18.59
C GLU A 253 -1.67 21.95 18.36
N ALA A 254 -0.51 21.44 17.95
CA ALA A 254 -0.27 20.01 17.91
C ALA A 254 0.06 19.54 19.33
N ALA A 255 -0.41 18.34 19.71
CA ALA A 255 -0.10 17.75 21.00
C ALA A 255 1.40 17.44 21.14
N GLU A 256 2.04 17.13 20.02
CA GLU A 256 3.46 16.84 19.93
C GLU A 256 4.04 17.41 18.63
N VAL A 257 5.31 17.82 18.65
CA VAL A 257 6.05 18.27 17.47
C VAL A 257 7.37 17.51 17.37
N LEU A 258 7.50 16.70 16.31
CA LEU A 258 8.72 15.99 15.95
C LEU A 258 9.46 16.78 14.87
N ARG A 259 10.78 16.92 15.00
CA ARG A 259 11.60 17.70 14.07
C ARG A 259 12.72 16.83 13.51
N PHE A 260 12.85 16.85 12.19
CA PHE A 260 13.86 16.07 11.47
C PHE A 260 14.61 16.94 10.47
N ASP A 261 15.92 16.74 10.38
CA ASP A 261 16.79 17.33 9.37
C ASP A 261 17.13 16.28 8.31
N VAL A 262 16.84 16.60 7.04
CA VAL A 262 17.08 15.72 5.89
C VAL A 262 18.26 16.17 5.04
N GLY A 263 19.01 17.20 5.47
CA GLY A 263 20.07 17.84 4.70
C GLY A 263 21.24 16.91 4.35
N GLU A 264 21.49 15.88 5.15
CA GLU A 264 22.55 14.88 4.91
C GLU A 264 22.01 13.53 4.42
N LEU A 265 20.70 13.42 4.19
CA LEU A 265 20.07 12.14 3.85
C LEU A 265 20.43 11.70 2.42
N THR A 266 21.02 10.52 2.28
CA THR A 266 21.35 9.89 0.99
C THR A 266 20.20 9.01 0.49
N PRO A 267 20.23 8.46 -0.74
CA PRO A 267 19.20 7.54 -1.22
C PRO A 267 18.99 6.34 -0.29
N GLN A 268 17.75 5.92 -0.13
CA GLN A 268 17.31 4.92 0.85
C GLN A 268 16.64 3.73 0.18
N VAL A 269 16.62 2.60 0.90
CA VAL A 269 15.90 1.40 0.50
C VAL A 269 15.39 0.64 1.71
N ALA A 270 14.08 0.35 1.72
CA ALA A 270 13.50 -0.58 2.67
C ALA A 270 13.98 -2.00 2.35
N CYS A 271 14.56 -2.67 3.34
CA CYS A 271 15.10 -4.01 3.20
C CYS A 271 14.16 -5.04 3.84
N PRO A 272 14.08 -6.27 3.32
CA PRO A 272 13.31 -7.33 3.98
C PRO A 272 13.70 -7.54 5.45
N PRO A 273 12.77 -7.97 6.32
CA PRO A 273 11.40 -8.39 5.98
C PRO A 273 10.33 -7.29 6.10
N THR A 274 10.69 -6.07 6.52
CA THR A 274 9.71 -5.07 6.93
C THR A 274 10.06 -3.67 6.45
N VAL A 275 9.04 -2.82 6.28
CA VAL A 275 9.19 -1.45 5.75
C VAL A 275 10.02 -0.57 6.68
N GLY A 276 10.06 -0.85 7.98
CA GLY A 276 10.91 -0.16 8.96
C GLY A 276 12.41 -0.49 8.87
N ASN A 277 12.84 -1.52 8.11
CA ASN A 277 14.27 -1.83 7.96
C ASN A 277 14.88 -1.03 6.79
N VAL A 278 14.92 0.29 6.93
CA VAL A 278 15.44 1.21 5.91
C VAL A 278 16.94 1.40 6.07
N ARG A 279 17.66 1.40 4.94
CA ARG A 279 19.11 1.60 4.92
C ARG A 279 19.52 2.50 3.75
N PRO A 280 20.66 3.20 3.87
CA PRO A 280 21.28 3.84 2.73
C PRO A 280 21.55 2.82 1.61
N VAL A 281 21.25 3.18 0.37
CA VAL A 281 21.40 2.29 -0.80
C VAL A 281 22.85 1.79 -0.92
N GLU A 282 23.83 2.59 -0.53
CA GLU A 282 25.25 2.24 -0.54
C GLU A 282 25.54 1.00 0.32
N SER A 283 24.83 0.81 1.42
CA SER A 283 25.03 -0.31 2.36
C SER A 283 24.61 -1.66 1.77
N VAL A 284 23.78 -1.64 0.73
CA VAL A 284 23.27 -2.84 0.05
C VAL A 284 23.72 -2.93 -1.41
N ALA A 285 24.60 -2.01 -1.84
CA ALA A 285 25.17 -2.04 -3.17
C ALA A 285 25.88 -3.36 -3.46
N GLY A 286 25.77 -3.83 -4.69
CA GLY A 286 26.33 -5.10 -5.16
C GLY A 286 25.42 -6.32 -4.96
N LYS A 287 24.32 -6.21 -4.21
CA LYS A 287 23.33 -7.30 -4.10
C LYS A 287 22.63 -7.54 -5.43
N PRO A 288 22.55 -8.78 -5.94
CA PRO A 288 21.93 -9.05 -7.22
C PRO A 288 20.42 -8.85 -7.19
N VAL A 289 19.85 -8.41 -8.31
CA VAL A 289 18.41 -8.22 -8.53
C VAL A 289 18.00 -9.04 -9.75
N GLN A 290 16.86 -9.72 -9.68
CA GLN A 290 16.29 -10.47 -10.82
C GLN A 290 14.99 -9.82 -11.33
N TRP A 291 14.31 -9.07 -10.47
CA TRP A 291 13.07 -8.38 -10.76
C TRP A 291 13.16 -6.95 -10.23
N ALA A 292 12.80 -5.99 -11.06
CA ALA A 292 12.66 -4.59 -10.70
C ALA A 292 11.31 -4.11 -11.23
N GLU A 293 10.53 -3.43 -10.41
CA GLU A 293 9.24 -2.87 -10.78
C GLU A 293 9.29 -1.37 -10.55
N LEU A 294 8.77 -0.59 -11.49
CA LEU A 294 8.57 0.83 -11.36
C LEU A 294 7.08 1.12 -11.44
N GLY A 295 6.45 1.34 -10.30
CA GLY A 295 5.01 1.55 -10.17
C GLY A 295 4.37 0.76 -9.05
N GLY A 296 3.05 0.91 -8.95
CA GLY A 296 2.23 0.26 -7.93
C GLY A 296 1.34 1.25 -7.18
N HIS A 297 0.87 0.87 -5.99
CA HIS A 297 0.02 1.71 -5.14
C HIS A 297 0.73 2.98 -4.65
N ALA A 298 2.05 2.89 -4.46
CA ALA A 298 2.91 3.94 -3.93
C ALA A 298 3.62 4.79 -5.00
N GLY A 299 3.46 4.49 -6.30
CA GLY A 299 4.32 5.03 -7.36
C GLY A 299 3.66 5.01 -8.75
N GLY A 300 4.50 5.03 -9.79
CA GLY A 300 4.06 4.92 -11.19
C GLY A 300 3.54 6.23 -11.77
N ARG A 301 3.86 7.36 -11.16
CA ARG A 301 3.52 8.70 -11.66
C ARG A 301 4.37 9.04 -12.89
N ILE A 302 3.99 10.08 -13.64
CA ILE A 302 4.79 10.46 -14.82
C ILE A 302 6.19 10.92 -14.42
N GLU A 303 6.33 11.55 -13.25
CA GLU A 303 7.60 11.95 -12.66
C GLU A 303 8.49 10.73 -12.37
N ASP A 304 7.92 9.63 -11.87
CA ASP A 304 8.64 8.38 -11.62
C ASP A 304 9.14 7.76 -12.93
N VAL A 305 8.29 7.71 -13.96
CA VAL A 305 8.64 7.19 -15.28
C VAL A 305 9.72 8.03 -15.95
N ARG A 306 9.64 9.36 -15.85
CA ARG A 306 10.67 10.29 -16.36
C ARG A 306 12.00 10.10 -15.65
N ALA A 307 12.00 9.97 -14.32
CA ALA A 307 13.21 9.74 -13.54
C ALA A 307 13.88 8.42 -13.94
N ALA A 308 13.11 7.34 -14.08
CA ALA A 308 13.64 6.06 -14.54
C ALA A 308 14.20 6.14 -15.96
N ALA A 309 13.52 6.85 -16.88
CA ALA A 309 14.00 7.05 -18.24
C ALA A 309 15.32 7.85 -18.28
N GLU A 310 15.50 8.83 -17.41
CA GLU A 310 16.76 9.56 -17.24
C GLU A 310 17.90 8.63 -16.80
N VAL A 311 17.66 7.81 -15.76
CA VAL A 311 18.64 6.84 -15.26
C VAL A 311 19.04 5.84 -16.35
N LEU A 312 18.08 5.38 -17.14
CA LEU A 312 18.27 4.44 -18.25
C LEU A 312 18.79 5.09 -19.54
N ARG A 313 18.94 6.42 -19.61
CA ARG A 313 19.37 7.08 -20.83
C ARG A 313 20.73 6.54 -21.30
N GLY A 314 20.75 6.02 -22.53
CA GLY A 314 21.95 5.41 -23.14
C GLY A 314 22.41 4.10 -22.46
N ARG A 315 21.59 3.46 -21.62
CA ARG A 315 21.96 2.29 -20.82
C ARG A 315 20.91 1.21 -20.86
N ARG A 316 21.33 -0.04 -21.10
CA ARG A 316 20.38 -1.16 -21.11
C ARG A 316 20.17 -1.81 -19.75
N VAL A 317 18.92 -2.18 -19.47
CA VAL A 317 18.58 -3.11 -18.38
C VAL A 317 19.39 -4.39 -18.58
N HIS A 318 19.91 -4.94 -17.48
CA HIS A 318 20.67 -6.18 -17.51
C HIS A 318 19.83 -7.32 -18.12
N PRO A 319 20.39 -8.22 -18.95
CA PRO A 319 19.62 -9.31 -19.56
C PRO A 319 18.99 -10.28 -18.55
N ASP A 320 19.57 -10.39 -17.35
CA ASP A 320 19.05 -11.24 -16.26
C ASP A 320 18.05 -10.52 -15.33
N VAL A 321 17.75 -9.24 -15.60
CA VAL A 321 16.78 -8.45 -14.82
C VAL A 321 15.51 -8.27 -15.64
N ARG A 322 14.38 -8.67 -15.07
CA ARG A 322 13.06 -8.30 -15.56
C ARG A 322 12.72 -6.93 -14.98
N PHE A 323 12.54 -5.95 -15.84
CA PHE A 323 12.16 -4.60 -15.44
C PHE A 323 10.75 -4.28 -15.94
N ASN A 324 9.82 -4.11 -15.00
CA ASN A 324 8.43 -3.81 -15.28
C ASN A 324 8.15 -2.34 -14.97
N VAL A 325 7.32 -1.71 -15.80
CA VAL A 325 6.79 -0.38 -15.53
C VAL A 325 5.28 -0.48 -15.42
N VAL A 326 4.73 -0.06 -14.29
CA VAL A 326 3.30 -0.09 -13.97
C VAL A 326 2.81 1.35 -13.74
N PRO A 327 2.35 2.05 -14.79
CA PRO A 327 1.83 3.40 -14.64
C PRO A 327 0.66 3.46 -13.67
N SER A 328 0.60 4.52 -12.86
CA SER A 328 -0.41 4.69 -11.83
C SER A 328 -1.83 4.87 -12.36
N SER A 329 -1.96 5.23 -13.64
CA SER A 329 -3.21 5.38 -14.34
C SER A 329 -3.05 5.28 -15.86
N ARG A 330 -4.18 5.08 -16.54
CA ARG A 330 -4.25 5.13 -18.00
C ARG A 330 -3.80 6.48 -18.55
N GLU A 331 -4.10 7.56 -17.84
CA GLU A 331 -3.67 8.91 -18.19
C GLU A 331 -2.15 9.04 -18.14
N VAL A 332 -1.52 8.54 -17.07
CA VAL A 332 -0.04 8.52 -16.96
C VAL A 332 0.57 7.62 -18.02
N PHE A 333 0.01 6.45 -18.30
CA PHE A 333 0.48 5.58 -19.38
C PHE A 333 0.41 6.29 -20.74
N THR A 334 -0.72 6.94 -21.04
CA THR A 334 -0.91 7.68 -22.28
C THR A 334 0.06 8.85 -22.39
N GLN A 335 0.33 9.54 -21.28
CA GLN A 335 1.31 10.61 -21.22
C GLN A 335 2.73 10.08 -21.47
N ALA A 336 3.12 8.97 -20.83
CA ALA A 336 4.42 8.33 -21.04
C ALA A 336 4.61 7.88 -22.50
N LEU A 337 3.56 7.37 -23.16
CA LEU A 337 3.59 7.05 -24.59
C LEU A 337 3.83 8.30 -25.46
N ARG A 338 3.11 9.40 -25.17
CA ARG A 338 3.26 10.67 -25.91
C ARG A 338 4.65 11.28 -25.74
N GLU A 339 5.24 11.14 -24.56
CA GLU A 339 6.59 11.59 -24.25
C GLU A 339 7.67 10.62 -24.76
N GLY A 340 7.29 9.47 -25.33
CA GLY A 340 8.23 8.47 -25.84
C GLY A 340 9.01 7.75 -24.74
N LEU A 341 8.53 7.76 -23.50
CA LEU A 341 9.18 7.11 -22.35
C LEU A 341 8.94 5.59 -22.35
N VAL A 342 7.85 5.15 -22.97
CA VAL A 342 7.46 3.74 -23.15
C VAL A 342 7.01 3.49 -24.59
N GLU A 343 7.18 2.27 -25.10
CA GLU A 343 6.61 1.85 -26.39
C GLU A 343 5.53 0.78 -26.22
N PRO A 344 4.51 0.79 -27.10
CA PRO A 344 3.62 -0.35 -27.23
C PRO A 344 4.40 -1.52 -27.84
N THR A 345 4.50 -2.63 -27.10
CA THR A 345 5.08 -3.87 -27.64
C THR A 345 4.15 -4.46 -28.71
N PRO A 346 4.68 -4.96 -29.85
CA PRO A 346 3.89 -5.69 -30.83
C PRO A 346 3.27 -6.95 -30.19
N ARG A 347 1.94 -7.06 -30.29
CA ARG A 347 1.05 -8.16 -29.86
C ARG A 347 1.76 -9.44 -29.38
N GLY A 348 1.64 -9.73 -28.08
CA GLY A 348 1.85 -11.07 -27.52
C GLY A 348 2.82 -11.18 -26.34
N ARG A 349 3.41 -10.08 -25.85
CA ARG A 349 4.25 -10.08 -24.64
C ARG A 349 3.88 -8.90 -23.75
N SER A 350 3.35 -9.19 -22.57
CA SER A 350 2.92 -8.23 -21.55
C SER A 350 4.10 -7.65 -20.76
N ASP A 351 5.08 -7.10 -21.47
CA ASP A 351 6.20 -6.35 -20.89
C ASP A 351 6.24 -4.97 -21.59
N LEU A 352 6.12 -3.87 -20.83
CA LEU A 352 6.28 -2.51 -21.35
C LEU A 352 7.78 -2.20 -21.40
N VAL A 353 8.31 -1.91 -22.59
CA VAL A 353 9.75 -1.66 -22.79
C VAL A 353 9.99 -0.19 -23.13
N PRO A 354 10.97 0.49 -22.51
CA PRO A 354 11.41 1.83 -22.92
C PRO A 354 11.96 1.84 -24.36
N ARG A 355 11.68 2.94 -25.08
CA ARG A 355 11.86 3.14 -26.53
C ARG A 355 13.23 2.76 -27.12
N GLU A 356 14.31 3.00 -26.38
CA GLU A 356 15.66 3.03 -27.01
C GLU A 356 16.44 1.70 -26.91
N HIS A 357 15.76 0.59 -26.58
CA HIS A 357 16.41 -0.57 -26.00
C HIS A 357 16.08 -1.85 -26.78
N GLY A 358 16.40 -1.84 -28.08
CA GLY A 358 16.05 -2.90 -29.03
C GLY A 358 16.45 -4.31 -28.57
N PHE A 359 15.47 -5.16 -28.34
CA PHE A 359 15.67 -6.60 -28.28
C PHE A 359 15.70 -7.14 -29.72
N GLN A 360 16.84 -7.70 -30.17
CA GLN A 360 16.88 -8.53 -31.38
C GLN A 360 16.53 -9.99 -30.99
N PRO A 361 15.72 -10.71 -31.77
CA PRO A 361 15.26 -12.05 -31.42
C PRO A 361 16.27 -13.14 -31.79
N GLY A 362 16.62 -13.99 -30.82
CA GLY A 362 17.28 -15.29 -30.98
C GLY A 362 17.41 -15.93 -29.60
N LEU A 363 17.11 -17.21 -29.33
CA LEU A 363 16.85 -18.38 -30.14
C LEU A 363 15.68 -19.20 -29.56
N GLN A 364 15.07 -20.00 -30.42
CA GLN A 364 14.10 -21.06 -30.12
C GLN A 364 14.67 -22.17 -29.21
N HIS A 365 13.82 -22.72 -28.36
CA HIS A 365 13.54 -24.17 -28.18
C HIS A 365 12.31 -24.23 -27.25
N GLY A 366 11.23 -24.97 -27.47
CA GLY A 366 10.77 -25.88 -28.50
C GLY A 366 9.41 -26.37 -27.99
N ARG A 367 8.37 -26.33 -28.82
CA ARG A 367 7.12 -27.04 -28.53
C ARG A 367 7.43 -28.53 -28.63
N ASP A 368 7.12 -29.30 -27.60
CA ASP A 368 6.61 -30.65 -27.85
C ASP A 368 5.64 -31.05 -26.74
N GLY A 369 4.45 -31.48 -27.15
CA GLY A 369 3.40 -31.95 -26.25
C GLY A 369 3.39 -33.46 -26.25
N ARG A 370 3.44 -34.09 -25.07
CA ARG A 370 2.88 -35.43 -24.80
C ARG A 370 2.37 -35.51 -23.37
N ARG A 371 1.27 -36.25 -23.21
CA ARG A 371 0.58 -36.60 -21.97
C ARG A 371 1.32 -37.70 -21.19
N ARG A 372 0.98 -37.76 -19.90
CA ARG A 372 0.91 -38.89 -18.94
C ARG A 372 2.00 -39.01 -17.86
N ASP A 373 1.46 -38.99 -16.63
CA ASP A 373 1.63 -39.87 -15.48
C ASP A 373 2.96 -39.91 -14.68
N ASP A 374 2.76 -39.65 -13.38
CA ASP A 374 3.37 -40.20 -12.16
C ASP A 374 4.88 -40.06 -11.81
N ASP A 375 5.03 -39.84 -10.50
CA ASP A 375 6.13 -40.19 -9.58
C ASP A 375 7.39 -39.30 -9.37
N LEU A 376 7.47 -38.85 -8.10
CA LEU A 376 8.59 -38.91 -7.15
C LEU A 376 9.91 -38.14 -7.43
N GLN A 377 10.35 -37.42 -6.38
CA GLN A 377 11.66 -36.75 -6.23
C GLN A 377 12.85 -37.75 -6.16
N PRO A 378 14.14 -37.40 -5.88
CA PRO A 378 14.81 -36.09 -5.73
C PRO A 378 16.24 -35.95 -6.36
N ARG A 379 16.81 -34.73 -6.23
CA ARG A 379 18.26 -34.36 -6.12
C ARG A 379 19.14 -34.16 -7.37
N ALA A 380 19.75 -32.96 -7.36
CA ALA A 380 21.16 -32.62 -7.58
C ALA A 380 21.70 -32.51 -9.03
N GLN A 381 22.18 -31.32 -9.39
CA GLN A 381 23.61 -30.96 -9.57
C GLN A 381 23.76 -29.72 -10.47
N LEU A 382 24.49 -28.72 -9.97
CA LEU A 382 24.99 -27.56 -10.70
C LEU A 382 26.08 -27.98 -11.71
N PRO A 383 26.24 -27.24 -12.83
CA PRO A 383 27.56 -27.06 -13.42
C PRO A 383 28.00 -25.58 -13.45
N ARG A 384 29.28 -25.38 -13.12
CA ARG A 384 30.06 -24.14 -13.28
C ARG A 384 30.58 -23.97 -14.72
N PRO A 385 30.99 -22.74 -15.13
CA PRO A 385 31.11 -22.37 -16.53
C PRO A 385 32.49 -22.65 -17.13
N GLN A 386 32.53 -22.97 -18.43
CA GLN A 386 33.73 -22.89 -19.26
C GLN A 386 33.69 -21.63 -20.14
N ARG A 387 34.78 -20.85 -20.11
CA ARG A 387 35.08 -19.78 -21.08
C ARG A 387 35.96 -20.34 -22.19
N GLN A 388 35.83 -19.79 -23.41
CA GLN A 388 36.94 -19.49 -24.35
C GLN A 388 36.42 -18.65 -25.56
N PRO A 389 37.30 -18.02 -26.35
CA PRO A 389 37.18 -16.61 -26.76
C PRO A 389 36.90 -16.37 -28.25
N GLY A 390 36.57 -15.13 -28.61
CA GLY A 390 36.60 -14.65 -30.01
C GLY A 390 35.95 -13.29 -30.16
N GLY A 391 36.74 -12.27 -30.50
CA GLY A 391 36.31 -10.87 -30.57
C GLY A 391 35.51 -10.51 -31.81
N ARG A 392 34.76 -9.40 -31.69
CA ARG A 392 34.56 -8.35 -32.70
C ARG A 392 34.01 -7.12 -31.97
N ASP A 393 34.61 -5.97 -32.26
CA ASP A 393 34.24 -4.68 -31.70
C ASP A 393 32.82 -4.29 -32.12
N VAL A 394 31.98 -4.05 -31.12
CA VAL A 394 30.65 -3.43 -31.21
C VAL A 394 30.63 -2.33 -30.15
N PRO A 395 30.11 -1.12 -30.42
CA PRO A 395 30.11 -0.05 -29.43
C PRO A 395 29.42 -0.52 -28.15
N ARG A 396 30.18 -0.57 -27.05
CA ARG A 396 29.71 -1.00 -25.73
C ARG A 396 28.75 0.05 -25.18
N VAL A 397 27.47 -0.12 -25.46
CA VAL A 397 26.39 0.47 -24.66
C VAL A 397 26.47 -0.18 -23.28
N GLY A 398 26.72 0.63 -22.25
CA GLY A 398 26.85 0.14 -20.88
C GLY A 398 25.56 -0.52 -20.42
N THR A 399 25.64 -1.76 -19.91
CA THR A 399 24.55 -2.39 -19.19
C THR A 399 24.56 -1.90 -17.75
N LEU A 400 23.39 -1.54 -17.21
CA LEU A 400 23.23 -1.48 -15.76
C LEU A 400 23.44 -2.91 -15.25
N GLY A 401 24.33 -3.06 -14.25
CA GLY A 401 24.60 -4.37 -13.68
C GLY A 401 23.32 -4.92 -13.03
N GLY A 402 23.11 -6.25 -13.08
CA GLY A 402 22.01 -6.90 -12.37
C GLY A 402 22.19 -6.91 -10.85
N ARG A 403 22.67 -5.80 -10.28
CA ARG A 403 23.02 -5.59 -8.87
C ARG A 403 22.63 -4.18 -8.46
N VAL A 404 22.23 -3.99 -7.20
CA VAL A 404 21.99 -2.66 -6.60
C VAL A 404 23.27 -1.81 -6.74
N ARG A 405 23.12 -0.53 -7.11
CA ARG A 405 24.24 0.43 -7.20
C ARG A 405 23.91 1.66 -6.36
N GLY A 406 24.84 2.08 -5.51
CA GLY A 406 24.83 3.45 -4.97
C GLY A 406 25.38 4.40 -6.01
N ASP A 407 24.73 5.54 -6.23
CA ASP A 407 25.26 6.55 -7.14
C ASP A 407 26.33 7.36 -6.41
N ARG A 408 27.55 7.40 -6.97
CA ARG A 408 28.61 8.29 -6.50
C ARG A 408 28.88 9.31 -7.59
N GLY A 409 28.24 10.46 -7.47
CA GLY A 409 28.67 11.74 -8.02
C GLY A 409 29.00 11.76 -9.52
N HIS A 410 28.03 12.16 -10.33
CA HIS A 410 28.31 12.89 -11.56
C HIS A 410 27.57 14.23 -11.57
N HIS A 411 28.36 15.30 -11.46
CA HIS A 411 27.93 16.70 -11.57
C HIS A 411 27.29 16.97 -12.93
N ARG A 412 25.96 16.98 -13.00
CA ARG A 412 25.18 17.83 -13.91
C ARG A 412 23.86 18.24 -13.23
N PRO A 413 23.42 19.50 -13.36
CA PRO A 413 22.18 19.95 -12.75
C PRO A 413 21.01 19.51 -13.64
N ALA A 414 20.30 18.47 -13.21
CA ALA A 414 18.91 18.22 -13.56
C ALA A 414 18.37 17.23 -12.51
N GLY A 415 17.34 17.64 -11.77
CA GLY A 415 16.71 16.79 -10.76
C GLY A 415 16.26 15.47 -11.36
N GLY A 416 16.79 14.37 -10.83
CA GLY A 416 16.49 13.02 -11.28
C GLY A 416 16.64 12.06 -10.11
N ALA A 417 15.53 11.47 -9.70
CA ALA A 417 15.45 10.52 -8.59
C ALA A 417 16.19 9.22 -8.92
N ALA A 418 16.89 8.67 -7.93
CA ALA A 418 17.33 7.29 -7.95
C ALA A 418 16.09 6.37 -7.91
N VAL A 419 16.06 5.36 -8.77
CA VAL A 419 14.99 4.35 -8.78
C VAL A 419 15.22 3.38 -7.62
N SER A 420 14.51 3.60 -6.51
CA SER A 420 14.39 2.69 -5.37
C SER A 420 12.96 2.16 -5.23
N GLU A 421 12.51 1.36 -6.20
CA GLU A 421 11.39 0.43 -5.96
C GLU A 421 11.94 -1.00 -5.89
N LEU A 422 12.28 -1.36 -4.66
CA LEU A 422 12.33 -2.75 -4.18
C LEU A 422 11.57 -2.79 -2.86
N ALA A 423 10.27 -2.54 -2.94
CA ALA A 423 9.32 -2.95 -1.92
C ALA A 423 8.30 -3.84 -2.62
N SER A 424 8.64 -5.12 -2.78
CA SER A 424 7.60 -6.13 -2.79
C SER A 424 6.84 -5.99 -1.48
N GLU A 425 5.51 -6.09 -1.51
CA GLU A 425 4.75 -6.46 -0.30
C GLU A 425 5.51 -7.58 0.43
N PRO A 426 5.52 -7.60 1.77
CA PRO A 426 6.27 -8.60 2.53
C PRO A 426 5.74 -10.02 2.22
N GLY A 427 6.31 -10.61 1.17
CA GLY A 427 6.25 -12.03 0.87
C GLY A 427 7.09 -12.74 1.91
N SER A 428 6.41 -13.45 2.81
CA SER A 428 6.98 -14.28 3.85
C SER A 428 8.16 -15.12 3.35
N GLN A 429 9.37 -14.82 3.81
CA GLN A 429 10.40 -15.83 4.05
C GLN A 429 11.13 -15.53 5.35
N GLY A 430 11.28 -16.60 6.12
CA GLY A 430 11.37 -16.56 7.56
C GLY A 430 12.72 -16.14 8.10
N GLU A 431 12.70 -15.70 9.35
CA GLU A 431 13.75 -16.01 10.30
C GLU A 431 13.20 -16.02 11.72
N ARG A 432 14.00 -16.63 12.59
CA ARG A 432 13.65 -17.41 13.79
C ARG A 432 12.84 -16.63 14.82
N VAL A 433 11.70 -17.21 15.18
CA VAL A 433 11.00 -16.91 16.44
C VAL A 433 11.76 -17.65 17.55
N SER A 434 12.15 -16.91 18.58
CA SER A 434 12.70 -17.44 19.84
C SER A 434 11.73 -18.46 20.46
N GLU A 435 12.27 -19.55 21.00
CA GLU A 435 11.49 -20.66 21.56
C GLU A 435 10.42 -20.17 22.56
N PRO A 436 9.17 -20.68 22.50
CA PRO A 436 8.18 -20.40 23.52
C PRO A 436 8.62 -21.05 24.84
N GLY A 437 8.73 -20.24 25.90
CA GLY A 437 8.83 -20.75 27.26
C GLY A 437 7.65 -21.68 27.56
N SER A 438 7.94 -22.90 27.97
CA SER A 438 7.00 -24.01 28.13
C SER A 438 6.12 -23.94 29.39
N GLN A 439 5.81 -22.75 29.90
CA GLN A 439 4.95 -22.62 31.08
C GLN A 439 3.80 -21.66 30.80
N GLY A 440 2.63 -22.24 30.52
CA GLY A 440 1.39 -21.49 30.51
C GLY A 440 1.07 -20.99 31.90
N GLU A 441 1.26 -19.70 32.16
CA GLU A 441 0.71 -19.06 33.34
C GLU A 441 -0.80 -18.87 33.17
N ARG A 442 -1.57 -19.26 34.18
CA ARG A 442 -2.98 -18.89 34.31
C ARG A 442 -3.05 -17.41 34.64
N VAL A 443 -3.45 -16.59 33.68
CA VAL A 443 -3.79 -15.18 33.95
C VAL A 443 -5.29 -15.10 34.20
N SER A 444 -5.68 -14.74 35.42
CA SER A 444 -7.06 -14.41 35.77
C SER A 444 -7.12 -12.94 36.20
N GLU A 445 -7.71 -12.06 35.38
CA GLU A 445 -8.04 -10.70 35.82
C GLU A 445 -9.46 -10.66 36.42
N PRO A 446 -9.73 -9.89 37.50
CA PRO A 446 -11.05 -9.81 38.11
C PRO A 446 -12.01 -9.00 37.21
N GLY A 447 -13.02 -9.68 36.68
CA GLY A 447 -14.18 -9.08 36.03
C GLY A 447 -15.36 -9.09 37.00
N SER A 448 -16.03 -7.95 37.10
CA SER A 448 -17.27 -7.73 37.85
C SER A 448 -18.31 -8.83 37.60
N GLN A 449 -19.03 -9.19 38.66
CA GLN A 449 -20.09 -10.20 38.67
C GLN A 449 -21.24 -9.87 37.70
N GLY A 450 -21.71 -10.86 36.94
CA GLY A 450 -22.90 -10.82 36.08
C GLY A 450 -22.95 -12.03 35.14
N GLU A 451 -24.11 -12.67 35.00
CA GLU A 451 -24.35 -14.01 34.42
C GLU A 451 -24.52 -14.05 32.88
N ARG A 452 -24.12 -15.19 32.27
CA ARG A 452 -24.48 -15.83 30.97
C ARG A 452 -24.71 -14.99 29.68
N VAL A 453 -24.18 -15.48 28.56
CA VAL A 453 -24.18 -14.93 27.20
C VAL A 453 -24.93 -15.86 26.25
N SER A 454 -25.87 -15.24 25.59
CA SER A 454 -26.56 -15.71 24.40
C SER A 454 -26.39 -14.64 23.32
N GLU A 455 -25.95 -15.04 22.12
CA GLU A 455 -26.11 -14.34 20.82
C GLU A 455 -25.68 -12.85 20.70
N PRO A 456 -25.50 -12.31 19.47
CA PRO A 456 -24.81 -11.04 19.24
C PRO A 456 -25.51 -9.86 19.95
N GLY A 457 -24.79 -9.21 20.87
CA GLY A 457 -25.36 -8.34 21.91
C GLY A 457 -24.96 -8.74 23.34
N SER A 458 -24.09 -9.73 23.47
CA SER A 458 -23.75 -10.38 24.72
C SER A 458 -22.74 -9.58 25.56
N GLN A 459 -23.24 -8.66 26.37
CA GLN A 459 -22.50 -8.22 27.56
C GLN A 459 -22.33 -9.40 28.51
N GLY A 460 -21.08 -9.73 28.86
CA GLY A 460 -20.78 -10.31 30.17
C GLY A 460 -20.63 -11.83 30.32
N GLU A 461 -20.07 -12.59 29.37
CA GLU A 461 -19.56 -13.94 29.70
C GLU A 461 -18.06 -13.94 29.85
N ARG A 462 -17.62 -14.49 30.99
CA ARG A 462 -16.30 -15.10 31.07
C ARG A 462 -16.36 -16.45 30.37
N ALA A 463 -15.68 -16.53 29.23
CA ALA A 463 -15.36 -17.80 28.59
C ALA A 463 -14.11 -18.41 29.26
N GLU A 464 -14.23 -19.63 29.80
CA GLU A 464 -13.06 -20.43 30.19
C GLU A 464 -12.52 -21.14 28.94
N GLY A 465 -11.28 -20.83 28.56
CA GLY A 465 -10.65 -21.39 27.37
C GLY A 465 -9.13 -21.38 27.48
N ARG A 466 -8.47 -22.07 26.55
CA ARG A 466 -7.03 -21.93 26.36
C ARG A 466 -6.77 -20.66 25.55
N CYS A 467 -5.99 -19.74 26.11
CA CYS A 467 -5.53 -18.54 25.42
C CYS A 467 -4.09 -18.77 24.99
N TRP A 468 -3.79 -18.50 23.71
CA TRP A 468 -2.43 -18.46 23.21
C TRP A 468 -2.04 -17.00 23.01
N LYS A 469 -0.95 -16.58 23.66
CA LYS A 469 -0.35 -15.26 23.45
C LYS A 469 0.76 -15.39 22.42
N PHE A 470 0.56 -14.80 21.24
CA PHE A 470 1.50 -14.91 20.11
C PHE A 470 2.54 -13.76 20.05
N GLY A 471 2.63 -12.96 21.11
CA GLY A 471 3.48 -11.76 21.17
C GLY A 471 2.74 -10.46 20.86
N ASP A 472 3.47 -9.36 20.79
CA ASP A 472 2.96 -8.03 20.49
C ASP A 472 3.30 -7.64 19.03
N ARG A 473 2.55 -6.70 18.44
CA ARG A 473 2.80 -6.14 17.08
C ARG A 473 2.78 -7.17 15.95
N ILE A 474 1.83 -8.10 15.99
CA ILE A 474 1.62 -9.08 14.92
C ILE A 474 0.88 -8.40 13.76
N PRO A 475 1.47 -8.28 12.56
CA PRO A 475 0.82 -7.64 11.42
C PRO A 475 -0.32 -8.51 10.89
N THR A 476 -1.30 -7.88 10.24
CA THR A 476 -2.49 -8.59 9.72
C THR A 476 -2.13 -9.69 8.73
N ASP A 477 -1.09 -9.53 7.93
CA ASP A 477 -0.65 -10.56 6.96
C ASP A 477 -0.12 -11.85 7.62
N ARG A 478 0.29 -11.78 8.89
CA ARG A 478 0.64 -12.95 9.71
C ARG A 478 -0.58 -13.65 10.29
N LEU A 479 -1.67 -12.91 10.44
CA LEU A 479 -2.97 -13.47 10.82
C LEU A 479 -3.65 -14.06 9.58
N VAL A 480 -3.78 -13.30 8.50
CA VAL A 480 -4.46 -13.74 7.28
C VAL A 480 -3.65 -13.26 6.09
N LYS A 481 -2.96 -14.17 5.40
CA LYS A 481 -2.35 -13.81 4.10
C LYS A 481 -3.46 -13.40 3.13
N THR A 482 -3.18 -12.42 2.29
CA THR A 482 -4.10 -11.89 1.26
C THR A 482 -4.78 -12.99 0.43
N LYS A 483 -4.05 -14.07 0.12
CA LYS A 483 -4.58 -15.24 -0.61
C LYS A 483 -5.62 -16.08 0.15
N TYR A 484 -5.65 -16.01 1.48
CA TYR A 484 -6.55 -16.80 2.34
C TYR A 484 -7.81 -16.04 2.75
N VAL A 485 -8.00 -14.80 2.30
CA VAL A 485 -9.20 -13.99 2.60
C VAL A 485 -10.49 -14.67 2.11
N VAL A 486 -10.38 -15.60 1.16
CA VAL A 486 -11.47 -16.40 0.57
C VAL A 486 -11.50 -17.86 1.05
N ALA A 487 -10.58 -18.25 1.94
CA ALA A 487 -10.47 -19.62 2.43
C ALA A 487 -11.44 -19.91 3.59
N PRO A 488 -11.83 -21.17 3.84
CA PRO A 488 -12.62 -21.53 5.01
C PRO A 488 -11.90 -21.13 6.31
N MET A 489 -12.67 -20.78 7.35
CA MET A 489 -12.12 -20.38 8.65
C MET A 489 -11.13 -21.41 9.22
N ALA A 490 -11.36 -22.70 9.00
CA ALA A 490 -10.45 -23.75 9.44
C ALA A 490 -9.05 -23.66 8.78
N GLU A 491 -8.98 -23.28 7.50
CA GLU A 491 -7.72 -23.09 6.79
C GLU A 491 -7.02 -21.82 7.23
N ILE A 492 -7.78 -20.73 7.42
CA ILE A 492 -7.26 -19.48 7.97
C ILE A 492 -6.66 -19.73 9.36
N VAL A 493 -7.43 -20.35 10.26
CA VAL A 493 -7.01 -20.70 11.63
C VAL A 493 -5.76 -21.58 11.60
N LYS A 494 -5.72 -22.62 10.75
CA LYS A 494 -4.53 -23.46 10.59
C LYS A 494 -3.33 -22.62 10.16
N HIS A 495 -3.50 -21.72 9.18
CA HIS A 495 -2.43 -20.87 8.71
C HIS A 495 -1.91 -19.89 9.78
N VAL A 496 -2.80 -19.15 10.45
CA VAL A 496 -2.47 -18.25 11.58
C VAL A 496 -1.59 -19.00 12.58
N LEU A 497 -2.06 -20.19 12.96
CA LEU A 497 -1.49 -20.92 14.06
C LEU A 497 -0.21 -21.62 13.67
N GLU A 498 -0.07 -22.14 12.45
CA GLU A 498 1.20 -22.68 11.93
C GLU A 498 2.26 -21.59 11.72
N ASP A 499 1.88 -20.39 11.28
CA ASP A 499 2.84 -19.30 11.04
C ASP A 499 3.31 -18.66 12.37
N LEU A 500 2.40 -18.52 13.35
CA LEU A 500 2.72 -17.98 14.68
C LEU A 500 3.24 -19.01 15.68
N ASN A 501 2.87 -20.29 15.51
CA ASN A 501 3.30 -21.43 16.32
C ASN A 501 3.32 -22.73 15.48
N PRO A 502 4.44 -23.03 14.80
CA PRO A 502 4.55 -24.21 13.92
C PRO A 502 4.23 -25.56 14.58
N ASP A 503 4.34 -25.66 15.91
CA ASP A 503 4.02 -26.86 16.67
C ASP A 503 2.53 -26.94 17.09
N PHE A 504 1.73 -25.91 16.82
CA PHE A 504 0.31 -25.87 17.17
C PHE A 504 -0.48 -27.08 16.65
N PRO A 505 -0.33 -27.53 15.39
CA PRO A 505 -1.03 -28.74 14.93
C PRO A 505 -0.73 -29.97 15.79
N ARG A 506 0.50 -30.13 16.29
CA ARG A 506 0.90 -31.23 17.18
C ARG A 506 0.35 -31.08 18.60
N GLN A 507 0.18 -29.85 19.07
CA GLN A 507 -0.30 -29.54 20.42
C GLN A 507 -1.83 -29.61 20.54
N VAL A 508 -2.56 -29.44 19.43
CA VAL A 508 -4.04 -29.40 19.42
C VAL A 508 -4.67 -30.63 18.79
N VAL A 509 -4.09 -31.13 17.70
CA VAL A 509 -4.44 -32.45 17.18
C VAL A 509 -3.51 -33.41 17.92
N GLY A 510 -4.03 -34.14 18.91
CA GLY A 510 -3.26 -35.20 19.58
C GLY A 510 -2.91 -36.28 18.56
N VAL A 511 -1.81 -36.08 17.83
CA VAL A 511 -1.25 -37.11 16.95
C VAL A 511 -0.52 -38.05 17.87
N ALA A 512 -1.19 -39.13 18.26
CA ALA A 512 -0.50 -40.36 18.59
C ALA A 512 0.46 -40.65 17.42
N GLU A 513 1.76 -40.68 17.69
CA GLU A 513 2.72 -41.19 16.72
C GLU A 513 2.25 -42.57 16.26
N PRO A 514 2.33 -42.90 14.97
CA PRO A 514 2.12 -44.27 14.55
C PRO A 514 3.21 -45.11 15.22
N ALA A 515 2.80 -45.99 16.14
CA ALA A 515 3.66 -47.06 16.62
C ALA A 515 4.13 -47.87 15.40
N GLY A 516 5.43 -48.17 15.36
CA GLY A 516 6.15 -48.69 14.20
C GLY A 516 5.69 -50.02 13.64
#